data_AF-A0A7R6Z1F3-F1
#
_entry.id   AF-A0A7R6Z1F3-F1
#
_cell.length_a   1.000
_cell.length_b   1.000
_cell.length_c   1.000
_cell.angle_alpha   90.00
_cell.angle_beta   90.00
_cell.angle_gamma   90.00
#
_symmetry.space_group_name_H-M   'P 1'
#
loop_
_entity.id
_entity.type
_entity.pdbx_description
1 polymer ?
#
loop_
_entity_poly.entity_id
_entity_poly.type
_entity_poly.pdbx_seq_one_letter_code
_entity_poly.pdbx_strand_id
1 'polypeptide(L)' 'MGMATSIRLSPEVEQRLEFLAAKTGRSKACCLRELIECGLEDIEDYYLAAEVLERIRRGEETTVNAEDFWRGNV' A
#
# COMPACT_ATOMS: atom_id res chain seq x y z
N MET A 1 -12.19 -0.95 -20.97
CA MET A 1 -11.34 -0.14 -21.89
C MET A 1 -10.32 0.58 -21.01
N GLY A 2 -9.03 0.26 -21.13
CA GLY A 2 -7.99 0.89 -20.28
C GLY A 2 -7.62 2.28 -20.81
N MET A 3 -7.35 3.22 -19.90
CA MET A 3 -6.84 4.55 -20.21
C MET A 3 -5.31 4.52 -20.21
N ALA A 4 -4.67 5.16 -21.19
CA ALA A 4 -3.22 5.27 -21.22
C ALA A 4 -2.77 6.50 -20.42
N THR A 5 -1.95 6.27 -19.39
CA THR A 5 -1.35 7.33 -18.58
C THR A 5 0.15 7.37 -18.84
N SER A 6 0.68 8.55 -19.19
CA SER A 6 2.12 8.76 -19.33
C SER A 6 2.64 9.47 -18.09
N ILE A 7 3.65 8.90 -17.44
CA ILE A 7 4.31 9.46 -16.26
C ILE A 7 5.80 9.57 -16.51
N ARG A 8 6.43 10.62 -15.98
CA ARG A 8 7.89 10.75 -15.99
C ARG A 8 8.45 10.18 -14.70
N LEU A 9 9.38 9.24 -14.83
CA LEU A 9 10.05 8.61 -13.71
C LEU A 9 11.47 9.14 -13.59
N SER A 10 12.02 9.13 -12.39
CA SER A 10 13.45 9.38 -12.21
C SER A 10 14.27 8.22 -12.80
N PRO A 11 15.52 8.46 -13.23
CA PRO A 11 16.39 7.40 -13.77
C PRO A 11 16.55 6.21 -12.81
N GLU A 12 16.59 6.48 -11.50
CA GLU A 12 16.70 5.44 -10.47
C GLU A 12 15.48 4.52 -10.43
N VAL A 13 14.26 5.09 -10.50
CA VAL A 13 13.03 4.30 -10.50
C VAL A 13 12.92 3.46 -11.78
N GLU A 14 13.31 4.02 -12.92
CA GLU A 14 13.34 3.29 -14.18
C GLU A 14 14.30 2.09 -14.13
N GLN A 15 15.49 2.27 -13.54
CA GLN A 15 16.48 1.21 -13.38
C GLN A 15 15.96 0.09 -12.46
N ARG A 16 15.27 0.45 -11.37
CA ARG A 16 14.63 -0.52 -10.47
C ARG A 16 13.53 -1.32 -11.16
N LEU A 17 12.70 -0.67 -11.98
CA LEU A 17 11.66 -1.33 -12.77
C LEU A 17 12.25 -2.27 -13.82
N GLU A 18 13.36 -1.86 -14.46
CA GLU A 18 14.08 -2.70 -15.41
C GLU A 18 14.64 -3.97 -14.76
N PHE A 19 15.26 -3.83 -13.58
CA PHE A 19 15.74 -4.97 -12.81
C PHE A 19 14.60 -5.91 -12.39
N LEU A 20 13.47 -5.36 -11.93
CA LEU A 20 12.31 -6.16 -11.53
C LEU A 20 11.71 -6.92 -12.72
N ALA A 21 11.58 -6.25 -13.86
CA ALA A 21 11.11 -6.84 -15.10
C ALA A 21 12.03 -7.99 -15.56
N ALA A 22 13.34 -7.76 -15.56
CA ALA A 22 14.33 -8.78 -15.92
C ALA A 22 14.29 -10.00 -14.99
N LYS A 23 14.16 -9.78 -13.68
CA LYS A 23 14.10 -10.85 -12.66
C LYS A 23 12.82 -11.70 -12.77
N THR A 24 11.69 -11.08 -13.14
CA THR A 24 10.38 -11.75 -13.23
C THR A 24 10.05 -12.27 -14.63
N GLY A 25 10.86 -11.95 -15.64
CA GLY A 25 10.58 -12.27 -17.04
C GLY A 25 9.39 -11.51 -17.62
N ARG A 26 9.02 -10.38 -17.00
CA ARG A 26 7.85 -9.56 -17.39
C ARG A 26 8.30 -8.25 -18.05
N SER A 27 7.36 -7.51 -18.64
CA SER A 27 7.62 -6.18 -19.18
C SER A 27 7.61 -5.11 -18.09
N LYS A 28 8.36 -4.01 -18.29
CA LYS A 28 8.33 -2.85 -17.38
C LYS A 28 6.91 -2.33 -17.14
N ALA A 29 6.07 -2.33 -18.17
CA ALA A 29 4.68 -1.90 -18.08
C ALA A 29 3.80 -2.81 -17.20
N CYS A 30 4.06 -4.12 -17.19
CA CYS A 30 3.38 -5.05 -16.29
C CYS A 30 3.74 -4.75 -14.83
N CYS A 31 5.05 -4.63 -14.55
CA CYS A 31 5.54 -4.32 -13.21
C CYS A 31 5.06 -2.96 -12.70
N LEU A 32 5.02 -1.95 -13.59
CA LEU A 32 4.51 -0.62 -13.24
C LEU A 32 3.01 -0.66 -12.91
N ARG A 33 2.21 -1.44 -13.66
CA ARG A 33 0.79 -1.60 -13.38
C ARG A 33 0.57 -2.25 -12.01
N GLU A 34 1.25 -3.36 -11.73
CA GLU A 34 1.17 -4.04 -10.44
C GLU A 34 1.58 -3.11 -9.29
N LEU A 35 2.64 -2.32 -9.47
CA LEU A 35 3.11 -1.37 -8.46
C LEU A 35 2.09 -0.25 -8.20
N ILE A 36 1.37 0.21 -9.23
CA ILE A 36 0.31 1.22 -9.06
C ILE A 36 -0.90 0.60 -8.37
N GLU A 37 -1.33 -0.60 -8.77
CA GLU A 37 -2.48 -1.28 -8.18
C GLU A 37 -2.25 -1.60 -6.70
N CYS A 38 -1.12 -2.24 -6.36
CA CYS A 38 -0.77 -2.50 -4.96
C CYS A 38 -0.46 -1.23 -4.18
N GLY A 39 0.21 -0.25 -4.81
CA GLY A 39 0.56 1.00 -4.14
C GLY A 39 -0.67 1.85 -3.79
N LEU A 40 -1.76 1.76 -4.57
CA LEU A 40 -3.02 2.42 -4.22
C LEU A 40 -3.66 1.76 -3.00
N GLU A 41 -3.71 0.43 -2.95
CA GLU A 41 -4.23 -0.32 -1.80
C GLU A 41 -3.44 0.03 -0.52
N ASP A 42 -2.10 0.02 -0.58
CA ASP A 42 -1.25 0.38 0.56
C ASP A 42 -1.49 1.82 1.06
N ILE A 43 -1.71 2.76 0.14
CA ILE A 43 -1.97 4.17 0.48
C ILE A 43 -3.35 4.34 1.10
N GLU A 44 -4.37 3.70 0.53
CA GLU A 44 -5.74 3.72 1.06
C GLU A 44 -5.77 3.14 2.47
N ASP A 45 -5.13 2.00 2.70
CA ASP A 45 -5.00 1.36 4.01
C ASP A 45 -4.26 2.25 5.00
N TYR A 46 -3.18 2.90 4.58
CA TYR A 46 -2.44 3.84 5.41
C TYR A 46 -3.33 5.00 5.89
N TYR A 47 -4.12 5.60 4.99
CA TYR A 47 -4.98 6.72 5.36
C TYR A 47 -6.14 6.27 6.26
N LEU A 48 -6.73 5.10 6.00
CA LEU A 48 -7.77 4.52 6.86
C LEU A 48 -7.21 4.24 8.27
N ALA A 49 -6.03 3.64 8.37
CA ALA A 49 -5.39 3.36 9.64
C ALA A 49 -5.03 4.65 10.40
N ALA A 50 -4.54 5.68 9.69
CA ALA A 50 -4.26 6.98 10.28
C ALA A 50 -5.53 7.65 10.84
N GLU A 51 -6.66 7.54 10.14
CA GLU A 51 -7.94 8.05 10.62
C GLU A 51 -8.41 7.32 11.89
N VAL A 52 -8.36 5.97 11.89
CA VAL A 52 -8.69 5.16 13.06
C VAL A 52 -7.82 5.58 14.27
N LEU A 53 -6.52 5.77 14.05
CA LEU A 53 -5.60 6.19 15.12
C LEU A 53 -6.00 7.55 15.72
N GLU A 54 -6.45 8.50 14.90
CA GLU A 54 -6.96 9.79 15.39
C GLU A 54 -8.24 9.63 16.20
N ARG A 55 -9.17 8.76 15.79
CA ARG A 55 -10.39 8.48 16.56
C ARG A 55 -10.08 7.80 17.90
N ILE A 56 -9.12 6.87 17.93
CA ILE A 56 -8.60 6.29 19.19
C ILE A 56 -8.05 7.39 20.10
N ARG A 57 -7.25 8.33 19.58
CA ARG A 57 -6.69 9.44 20.36
C ARG A 57 -7.75 10.38 20.93
N ARG A 58 -8.90 10.51 20.25
CA ARG A 58 -10.06 11.30 20.70
C ARG A 58 -10.98 10.53 21.65
N GLY A 59 -10.74 9.24 21.87
CA GLY A 59 -11.62 8.37 22.66
C GLY A 59 -12.93 8.03 21.96
N GLU A 60 -12.98 8.14 20.63
CA GLU A 60 -14.15 7.87 19.80
C GLU A 60 -14.22 6.40 19.33
N GLU A 61 -13.17 5.61 19.59
CA GLU A 61 -13.08 4.19 19.25
C GLU A 61 -13.03 3.32 20.51
N THR A 62 -13.69 2.17 20.45
CA THR A 62 -13.60 1.16 21.51
C THR A 62 -12.25 0.47 21.44
N THR A 63 -11.41 0.67 22.45
CA THR A 63 -10.13 -0.04 22.57
C THR A 63 -10.22 -1.15 23.60
N VAL A 64 -9.60 -2.29 23.30
CA VAL A 64 -9.44 -3.40 24.26
C VAL A 64 -8.00 -3.46 24.76
N ASN A 65 -7.79 -3.97 25.97
CA ASN A 65 -6.43 -4.22 26.45
C ASN A 65 -5.80 -5.37 25.65
N ALA A 66 -4.50 -5.26 25.35
CA ALA A 66 -3.78 -6.28 24.61
C ALA A 66 -3.79 -7.64 25.32
N GLU A 67 -3.68 -7.67 26.65
CA GLU A 67 -3.70 -8.92 27.44
C GLU A 67 -5.04 -9.65 27.29
N ASP A 68 -6.15 -8.91 27.32
CA ASP A 68 -7.49 -9.47 27.15
C ASP A 68 -7.71 -9.98 25.72
N PHE A 69 -7.25 -9.24 24.72
CA PHE A 69 -7.32 -9.65 23.32
C PHE A 69 -6.62 -10.99 23.06
N TRP A 70 -5.36 -11.12 23.52
CA TRP A 70 -4.58 -12.35 23.31
C TRP A 70 -5.08 -13.55 24.11
N ARG A 71 -5.76 -13.31 25.23
CA ARG A 71 -6.40 -14.38 26.02
C ARG A 71 -7.79 -14.77 25.51
N GLY A 72 -8.37 -13.99 24.58
CA GLY A 72 -9.72 -14.22 24.06
C GLY A 72 -10.83 -13.77 25.04
N ASN A 73 -10.53 -12.80 25.90
CA ASN A 73 -11.47 -12.25 26.89
C ASN A 73 -12.20 -10.99 26.39
N VAL A 74 -12.14 -10.74 25.08
CA VAL A 74 -12.68 -9.56 24.37
C VAL A 74 -13.95 -9.88 23.60
#